data_AF-A0A843CQ55-F1
#
_entry.id   AF-A0A843CQ55-F1
#
_cell.length_a   1.000
_cell.length_b   1.000
_cell.length_c   1.000
_cell.angle_alpha   90.00
_cell.angle_beta   90.00
_cell.angle_gamma   90.00
#
_symmetry.space_group_name_H-M   'P 1'
#
loop_
_entity.id
_entity.type
_entity.pdbx_description
1 polymer ?
#
loop_
_entity_poly.entity_id
_entity_poly.type
_entity_poly.pdbx_seq_one_letter_code
_entity_poly.pdbx_strand_id
1 'polypeptide(L)'
;MKNTCEILPDDRFDCVVINVISTMGYKGVTIEEPYSKGRVYFGKVPGDVNIEVGDVLYIGAKPLGDENDKTGSMEVYLYDAQDRKLDWTLIY
;
A
#
# COMPACT_ATOMS: atom_id res chain seq x y z
N MET A 1 15.02 -21.95 0.56
CA MET A 1 14.83 -20.98 1.66
C MET A 1 13.91 -19.92 1.11
N LYS A 2 12.76 -19.61 1.74
CA LYS A 2 11.95 -18.46 1.30
C LYS A 2 12.77 -17.21 1.61
N ASN A 3 13.29 -16.53 0.60
CA ASN A 3 13.81 -15.17 0.77
C ASN A 3 12.63 -14.30 1.17
N THR A 4 12.47 -14.03 2.46
CA THR A 4 11.59 -12.96 2.93
C THR A 4 12.28 -11.66 2.57
N CYS A 5 11.98 -11.12 1.39
CA CYS A 5 12.28 -9.72 1.08
C CYS A 5 11.51 -8.86 2.08
N GLU A 6 12.21 -8.37 3.09
CA GLU A 6 11.69 -7.39 4.04
C GLU A 6 11.64 -6.04 3.32
N ILE A 7 10.53 -5.31 3.48
CA ILE A 7 10.36 -3.97 2.90
C ILE A 7 10.84 -2.96 3.93
N LEU A 8 11.99 -2.35 3.66
CA LEU A 8 12.54 -1.27 4.48
C LEU A 8 11.86 0.07 4.13
N PRO A 9 11.95 1.10 4.98
CA PRO A 9 11.42 2.43 4.68
C PRO A 9 11.94 3.01 3.36
N ASP A 10 13.22 2.78 3.05
CA ASP A 10 13.87 3.27 1.82
C ASP A 10 13.40 2.53 0.56
N ASP A 11 12.73 1.39 0.69
CA ASP A 11 12.14 0.63 -0.42
C ASP A 11 10.73 1.13 -0.80
N ARG A 12 10.23 2.16 -0.12
CA ARG A 12 8.84 2.63 -0.24
C ARG A 12 8.72 3.86 -1.12
N PHE A 13 7.57 3.97 -1.76
CA PHE A 13 7.17 5.12 -2.56
C PHE A 13 6.22 6.01 -1.78
N ASP A 14 6.44 7.32 -1.84
CA ASP A 14 5.51 8.34 -1.39
C ASP A 14 4.34 8.47 -2.36
N CYS A 15 3.12 8.43 -1.84
CA CYS A 15 1.90 8.45 -2.63
C CYS A 15 0.87 9.37 -1.98
N VAL A 16 0.09 10.05 -2.82
CA VAL A 16 -0.94 11.00 -2.37
C VAL A 16 -2.28 10.29 -2.27
N VAL A 17 -2.99 10.49 -1.16
CA VAL A 17 -4.37 10.01 -1.00
C VAL A 17 -5.27 10.83 -1.91
N ILE A 18 -5.94 10.16 -2.86
CA ILE A 18 -6.85 10.80 -3.83
C ILE A 18 -8.32 10.49 -3.57
N ASN A 19 -8.62 9.48 -2.73
CA ASN A 19 -9.98 9.14 -2.35
C ASN A 19 -10.02 8.42 -1.00
N VAL A 20 -11.03 8.72 -0.18
CA VAL A 20 -11.29 8.06 1.11
C VAL A 20 -12.78 7.74 1.20
N ILE A 21 -13.10 6.47 1.43
CA ILE A 21 -14.47 5.96 1.62
C ILE A 21 -14.58 5.40 3.03
N SER A 22 -15.42 6.00 3.87
CA SER A 22 -15.64 5.52 5.23
C SER A 22 -16.73 4.44 5.28
N THR A 23 -16.47 3.34 5.98
CA THR A 23 -17.42 2.26 6.28
C THR A 23 -17.47 1.99 7.78
N MET A 24 -18.38 1.13 8.26
CA MET A 24 -18.42 0.77 9.69
C MET A 24 -17.19 -0.08 10.05
N GLY A 25 -16.20 0.56 10.69
CA GLY A 25 -14.99 -0.08 11.24
C GLY A 25 -13.73 0.08 10.38
N TYR A 26 -13.86 0.39 9.09
CA TYR A 26 -12.73 0.51 8.16
C TYR A 26 -12.92 1.68 7.18
N LYS A 27 -11.82 2.10 6.57
CA LYS A 27 -11.77 3.03 5.45
C LYS A 27 -11.23 2.33 4.21
N GLY A 28 -11.88 2.59 3.08
CA GLY A 28 -11.29 2.40 1.77
C GLY A 28 -10.42 3.60 1.42
N VAL A 29 -9.16 3.40 1.07
CA VAL A 29 -8.22 4.47 0.70
C VAL A 29 -7.66 4.18 -0.68
N THR A 30 -7.78 5.13 -1.60
CA THR A 30 -7.07 5.11 -2.88
C THR A 30 -5.93 6.10 -2.83
N ILE A 31 -4.73 5.63 -3.15
CA ILE A 31 -3.55 6.46 -3.29
C ILE A 31 -3.12 6.53 -4.76
N GLU A 32 -2.39 7.57 -5.12
CA GLU A 32 -1.77 7.77 -6.42
C GLU A 32 -0.28 8.06 -6.26
N GLU A 33 0.55 7.35 -7.00
CA GLU A 33 1.98 7.66 -7.11
C GLU A 33 2.14 8.88 -8.07
N PRO A 34 2.79 9.98 -7.64
CA PRO A 34 2.78 11.25 -8.36
C PRO A 34 3.29 11.20 -9.81
N TYR A 35 4.32 10.39 -10.09
CA TYR A 35 5.01 10.36 -11.39
C TYR A 35 4.32 9.47 -12.41
N SER A 36 4.08 8.21 -12.07
CA SER A 36 3.46 7.20 -12.93
C SER A 36 1.95 7.35 -13.04
N LYS A 37 1.32 8.06 -12.09
CA LYS A 37 -0.15 8.10 -11.92
C LYS A 37 -0.78 6.74 -11.64
N GLY A 38 0.05 5.76 -11.25
CA GLY A 38 -0.40 4.46 -10.79
C GLY A 38 -1.23 4.61 -9.52
N ARG A 39 -2.31 3.83 -9.42
CA ARG A 39 -3.26 3.91 -8.30
C ARG A 39 -3.43 2.55 -7.65
N VAL A 40 -3.49 2.55 -6.33
CA VAL A 40 -3.74 1.35 -5.53
C VAL A 40 -4.88 1.62 -4.55
N TYR A 41 -5.79 0.66 -4.43
CA TYR A 41 -6.89 0.71 -3.48
C TYR A 41 -6.65 -0.25 -2.33
N PHE A 42 -6.81 0.27 -1.11
CA PHE A 42 -6.72 -0.45 0.16
C PHE A 42 -8.08 -0.41 0.83
N GLY A 43 -8.70 -1.58 1.03
CA GLY A 43 -10.11 -1.66 1.42
C GLY A 43 -10.35 -1.79 2.93
N LYS A 44 -9.30 -1.99 3.73
CA LYS A 44 -9.39 -2.36 5.14
C LYS A 44 -8.47 -1.53 6.03
N VAL A 45 -8.23 -0.27 5.67
CA VAL A 45 -7.51 0.67 6.53
C VAL A 45 -8.31 0.87 7.83
N PRO A 46 -7.70 0.86 9.02
CA PRO A 46 -8.43 1.02 10.28
C PRO A 46 -9.25 2.32 10.32
N GLY A 47 -10.51 2.22 10.74
CA GLY A 47 -11.44 3.36 10.70
C GLY A 47 -11.12 4.50 11.66
N ASP A 48 -10.33 4.24 12.69
CA ASP A 48 -9.88 5.19 13.71
C ASP A 48 -8.64 6.00 13.29
N VAL A 49 -7.95 5.59 12.23
CA VAL A 49 -6.81 6.34 11.68
C VAL A 49 -7.31 7.55 10.91
N ASN A 50 -6.86 8.76 11.25
CA ASN A 50 -7.24 9.96 10.51
C ASN A 50 -6.44 10.04 9.20
N ILE A 51 -7.16 9.98 8.08
CA ILE A 51 -6.61 10.04 6.71
C ILE A 51 -7.58 10.86 5.89
N GLU A 52 -7.06 11.85 5.20
CA GLU A 52 -7.79 12.80 4.36
C GLU A 52 -7.22 12.82 2.93
N VAL A 53 -8.00 13.34 2.00
CA VAL A 53 -7.54 13.56 0.62
C VAL A 53 -6.43 14.61 0.63
N GLY A 54 -5.32 14.30 -0.02
CA GLY A 54 -4.12 15.14 -0.04
C GLY A 54 -3.02 14.68 0.91
N ASP A 55 -3.32 13.77 1.85
CA ASP A 55 -2.29 13.19 2.73
C ASP A 55 -1.27 12.38 1.94
N VAL A 56 -0.05 12.31 2.46
CA VAL A 56 1.02 11.45 1.94
C VAL A 56 1.09 10.18 2.77
N LEU A 57 0.94 9.04 2.10
CA LEU A 57 1.14 7.69 2.64
C LEU A 57 2.21 6.97 1.82
N TYR A 58 2.67 5.82 2.32
CA TYR A 58 3.78 5.11 1.71
C TYR A 58 3.37 3.71 1.28
N ILE A 59 3.83 3.28 0.10
CA ILE A 59 3.70 1.90 -0.32
C ILE A 59 5.02 1.20 -0.43
N GLY A 60 5.06 -0.03 0.09
CA GLY A 60 6.11 -0.98 -0.23
C GLY A 60 5.50 -2.17 -0.96
N ALA A 61 6.20 -2.66 -1.99
CA ALA A 61 5.74 -3.79 -2.79
C ALA A 61 6.82 -4.85 -2.86
N LYS A 62 6.42 -6.13 -2.84
CA LYS A 62 7.33 -7.26 -3.06
C LYS A 62 6.67 -8.33 -3.92
N PRO A 63 7.44 -9.05 -4.75
CA PRO A 63 6.89 -10.12 -5.58
C PRO A 63 6.34 -11.27 -4.72
N LEU A 64 5.25 -11.85 -5.20
CA LEU A 64 4.63 -13.03 -4.61
C LEU A 64 5.13 -14.27 -5.36
N GLY A 65 6.11 -14.96 -4.79
CA GLY A 65 6.72 -16.16 -5.40
C GLY A 65 8.24 -16.09 -5.46
N ASP A 66 8.87 -17.18 -5.91
CA ASP A 66 10.29 -17.17 -6.25
C ASP A 66 10.51 -16.38 -7.55
N GLU A 67 11.73 -15.92 -7.77
CA GLU A 67 12.21 -15.20 -8.97
C GLU A 67 11.91 -15.89 -10.32
N ASN A 68 11.46 -17.14 -10.31
CA ASN A 68 11.04 -17.92 -11.49
C ASN A 68 9.51 -17.95 -11.72
N ASP A 69 8.71 -17.42 -10.81
CA ASP A 69 7.25 -17.38 -10.91
C ASP A 69 6.82 -16.20 -11.79
N LYS A 70 6.40 -16.50 -13.02
CA LYS A 70 6.11 -15.53 -14.09
C LYS A 70 4.76 -14.82 -13.93
N THR A 71 4.09 -15.01 -12.79
CA THR A 71 2.73 -14.51 -12.57
C THR A 71 2.65 -13.00 -12.36
N GLY A 72 3.80 -12.31 -12.16
CA GLY A 72 3.85 -10.85 -12.06
C GLY A 72 3.14 -10.26 -10.84
N SER A 73 2.69 -11.12 -9.92
CA SER A 73 1.88 -10.74 -8.77
C SER A 73 2.73 -10.11 -7.67
N MET A 74 2.22 -9.05 -7.06
CA MET A 74 2.91 -8.28 -6.02
C MET A 74 2.04 -8.18 -4.76
N GLU A 75 2.63 -8.42 -3.59
CA GLU A 75 2.08 -7.99 -2.31
C GLU A 75 2.43 -6.52 -2.09
N VAL A 76 1.42 -5.67 -1.94
CA VAL A 76 1.59 -4.23 -1.72
C VAL A 76 1.05 -3.86 -0.35
N TYR A 77 1.85 -3.15 0.42
CA TYR A 77 1.58 -2.76 1.79
C TYR A 77 1.47 -1.25 1.90
N LEU A 78 0.47 -0.77 2.64
CA LEU A 78 0.28 0.65 2.94
C LEU A 78 0.83 0.97 4.33
N TYR A 79 1.59 2.06 4.43
CA TYR A 79 2.19 2.54 5.68
C TYR A 79 1.87 4.02 5.89
N ASP A 80 1.82 4.43 7.15
CA ASP A 80 1.85 5.85 7.53
C ASP A 80 3.27 6.38 7.75
N ALA A 81 3.36 7.67 8.09
CA ALA A 81 4.62 8.36 8.37
C ALA A 81 5.34 7.88 9.65
N GLN A 82 4.73 7.00 10.45
CA GLN A 82 5.32 6.39 11.63
C GLN A 82 5.69 4.93 11.38
N ASP A 83 5.82 4.52 10.11
CA ASP A 83 6.12 3.16 9.67
C ASP A 83 5.09 2.11 10.11
N ARG A 84 3.90 2.53 10.56
CA ARG A 84 2.84 1.60 10.93
C ARG A 84 2.16 1.11 9.66
N LYS A 85 2.12 -0.21 9.52
CA LYS A 85 1.39 -0.86 8.43
C LYS A 85 -0.12 -0.72 8.67
N LEU A 86 -0.79 -0.06 7.73
CA LEU A 86 -2.22 0.25 7.81
C LEU A 86 -3.08 -0.82 7.13
N ASP A 87 -2.67 -1.28 5.95
CA ASP A 87 -3.40 -2.31 5.18
C ASP A 87 -2.46 -2.95 4.15
N TRP A 88 -2.96 -3.89 3.36
CA TRP A 88 -2.26 -4.49 2.23
C TRP A 88 -3.23 -4.98 1.15
N THR A 89 -2.72 -5.17 -0.05
CA THR A 89 -3.48 -5.71 -1.19
C THR A 89 -2.58 -6.52 -2.11
N LEU A 90 -3.21 -7.24 -3.06
CA LEU A 90 -2.55 -7.95 -4.13
C LEU A 90 -2.77 -7.23 -5.45
N ILE A 91 -1.70 -7.09 -6.24
CA ILE A 91 -1.75 -6.63 -7.62
C ILE A 91 -1.28 -7.78 -8.50
N TYR A 92 -1.95 -7.99 -9.63
CA TYR A 92 -1.66 -9.05 -10.62
C TYR A 92 -1.22 -8.42 -11.94
#